data_AF-A0A522BTK8-F1
#
_entry.id   AF-A0A522BTK8-F1
#
_cell.length_a   1.000
_cell.length_b   1.000
_cell.length_c   1.000
_cell.angle_alpha   90.00
_cell.angle_beta   90.00
_cell.angle_gamma   90.00
#
_symmetry.space_group_name_H-M   'P 1'
#
loop_
_entity.id
_entity.type
_entity.pdbx_description
1 polymer ?
#
loop_
_entity_poly.entity_id
_entity_poly.type
_entity_poly.pdbx_seq_one_letter_code
_entity_poly.pdbx_strand_id
1 'polypeptide(L)'
;MTPRRRLLAAAAATSAAAALLTGCEKPAPIVTVVSGGSSVYTEAAAFCFDEGQTLESGGCAQRATALTELPVRPGERIGIDVDGELADRGWQLVISDPADPQRTQASDTITDHYFPFTAPGIAPGGQLLLTVRTVNAESAPTGEWQFALVADS
;
A
#
# COMPACT_ATOMS: atom_id res chain seq x y z
N MET A 1 6.32 48.54 60.83
CA MET A 1 6.73 48.17 59.45
C MET A 1 7.25 46.75 59.53
N THR A 2 6.74 45.72 58.84
CA THR A 2 6.05 45.60 57.55
C THR A 2 5.35 44.21 57.57
N PRO A 3 4.29 43.98 56.80
CA PRO A 3 3.37 42.85 56.96
C PRO A 3 3.84 41.62 56.15
N ARG A 4 3.32 40.42 56.43
CA ARG A 4 3.32 39.33 55.43
C ARG A 4 2.21 38.30 55.65
N ARG A 5 1.12 38.59 54.92
CA ARG A 5 0.09 37.73 54.32
C ARG A 5 0.31 36.22 54.50
N ARG A 6 -0.63 35.55 55.17
CA ARG A 6 -0.77 34.09 55.09
C ARG A 6 -1.54 33.76 53.81
N LEU A 7 -0.86 33.06 52.92
CA LEU A 7 -1.33 32.62 51.61
C LEU A 7 -2.47 31.60 51.77
N LEU A 8 -3.56 31.83 51.06
CA LEU A 8 -4.63 30.86 50.87
C LEU A 8 -4.13 29.76 49.93
N ALA A 9 -4.06 28.52 50.43
CA ALA A 9 -3.74 27.36 49.63
C ALA A 9 -5.01 26.93 48.86
N ALA A 10 -5.07 27.27 47.58
CA ALA A 10 -6.05 26.69 46.65
C ALA A 10 -5.51 25.33 46.18
N ALA A 11 -6.14 24.24 46.61
CA ALA A 11 -5.84 22.91 46.10
C ALA A 11 -6.47 22.76 44.70
N ALA A 12 -5.65 22.82 43.66
CA ALA A 12 -6.08 22.50 42.30
C ALA A 12 -6.05 20.98 42.10
N ALA A 13 -7.23 20.37 41.97
CA ALA A 13 -7.35 18.97 41.57
C ALA A 13 -7.09 18.84 40.06
N THR A 14 -5.91 18.38 39.68
CA THR A 14 -5.61 18.03 38.29
C THR A 14 -6.15 16.64 37.99
N SER A 15 -7.34 16.56 37.41
CA SER A 15 -7.87 15.34 36.80
C SER A 15 -7.09 15.05 35.51
N ALA A 16 -6.11 14.15 35.59
CA ALA A 16 -5.46 13.56 34.43
C ALA A 16 -6.47 12.60 33.75
N ALA A 17 -7.16 13.08 32.71
CA ALA A 17 -7.87 12.20 31.80
C ALA A 17 -6.80 11.45 30.99
N ALA A 18 -6.49 10.22 31.40
CA ALA A 18 -5.74 9.30 30.57
C ALA A 18 -6.57 9.07 29.30
N ALA A 19 -6.11 9.65 28.18
CA ALA A 19 -6.71 9.38 26.89
C ALA A 19 -6.64 7.87 26.65
N LEU A 20 -7.83 7.27 26.49
CA LEU A 20 -7.95 5.91 25.98
C LEU A 20 -7.26 5.90 24.62
N LEU A 21 -6.13 5.20 24.52
CA LEU A 21 -5.61 4.71 23.24
C LEU A 21 -6.64 3.70 22.72
N THR A 22 -7.75 4.19 22.18
CA THR A 22 -8.55 3.41 21.26
C THR A 22 -7.60 3.05 20.14
N GLY A 23 -7.29 1.77 19.99
CA GLY A 23 -6.43 1.27 18.94
C GLY A 23 -6.99 1.69 17.58
N CYS A 24 -6.50 2.81 17.06
CA CYS A 24 -6.67 3.13 15.66
C CYS A 24 -5.69 2.22 14.93
N GLU A 25 -6.19 1.11 14.38
CA GLU A 25 -5.43 0.38 13.38
C GLU A 25 -5.03 1.38 12.29
N LYS A 26 -3.72 1.52 12.05
CA LYS A 26 -3.22 2.47 11.05
C LYS A 26 -3.87 2.11 9.70
N PRO A 27 -4.48 3.08 8.99
CA PRO A 27 -5.11 2.80 7.70
C PRO A 27 -4.13 2.13 6.74
N ALA A 28 -4.58 1.15 5.97
CA ALA A 28 -3.72 0.56 4.95
C ALA A 28 -3.49 1.59 3.85
N PRO A 29 -2.26 1.69 3.36
CA PRO A 29 -1.99 2.45 2.16
C PRO A 29 -2.73 1.86 0.95
N ILE A 30 -3.09 2.71 0.01
CA ILE A 30 -3.77 2.35 -1.23
C ILE A 30 -2.84 2.50 -2.44
N VAL A 31 -3.10 1.71 -3.47
CA VAL A 31 -2.53 1.90 -4.81
C VAL A 31 -3.68 2.04 -5.79
N THR A 32 -3.53 2.96 -6.75
CA THR A 32 -4.51 3.18 -7.82
C THR A 32 -3.96 2.70 -9.14
N VAL A 33 -4.79 2.02 -9.93
CA VAL A 33 -4.46 1.60 -11.28
C VAL A 33 -5.47 2.20 -12.24
N VAL A 34 -4.97 2.76 -13.33
CA VAL A 34 -5.72 3.48 -14.36
C VAL A 34 -5.59 2.73 -15.69
N SER A 35 -6.69 2.49 -16.37
CA SER A 35 -6.74 1.91 -17.72
C SER A 35 -7.91 2.49 -18.50
N GLY A 36 -7.72 2.85 -19.77
CA GLY A 36 -8.82 3.22 -20.67
C GLY A 36 -9.72 4.38 -20.20
N GLY A 37 -9.21 5.28 -19.36
CA GLY A 37 -9.99 6.37 -18.77
C GLY A 37 -10.81 5.99 -17.54
N SER A 38 -10.68 4.75 -17.05
CA SER A 38 -11.22 4.27 -15.78
C SER A 38 -10.10 4.07 -14.76
N SER A 39 -10.44 4.11 -13.46
CA SER A 39 -9.51 3.80 -12.39
C SER A 39 -10.13 2.88 -11.35
N VAL A 40 -9.29 2.04 -10.76
CA VAL A 40 -9.62 1.19 -9.61
C VAL A 40 -8.52 1.35 -8.57
N TYR A 41 -8.84 1.14 -7.31
CA TYR A 41 -7.85 1.14 -6.23
C TYR A 41 -8.03 -0.08 -5.33
N THR A 42 -6.98 -0.43 -4.61
CA THR A 42 -7.05 -1.46 -3.56
C THR A 42 -6.18 -1.07 -2.37
N GLU A 43 -6.57 -1.54 -1.19
CA GLU A 43 -5.72 -1.47 0.01
C GLU A 43 -4.62 -2.52 -0.04
N ALA A 44 -3.54 -2.30 0.70
CA ALA A 44 -2.48 -3.29 0.84
C ALA A 44 -3.02 -4.60 1.45
N ALA A 45 -2.74 -5.73 0.80
CA ALA A 45 -3.01 -7.07 1.34
C ALA A 45 -2.07 -7.37 2.51
N ALA A 46 -0.82 -6.87 2.44
CA ALA A 46 0.12 -6.86 3.54
C ALA A 46 0.95 -5.58 3.52
N PHE A 47 1.26 -5.01 4.69
CA PHE A 47 2.08 -3.80 4.80
C PHE A 47 2.84 -3.70 6.12
N CYS A 48 4.15 -3.41 6.03
CA CYS A 48 5.04 -3.17 7.15
C CYS A 48 5.10 -1.67 7.43
N PHE A 49 4.57 -1.23 8.58
CA PHE A 49 4.61 0.18 8.96
C PHE A 49 5.97 0.61 9.52
N ASP A 50 6.73 -0.34 10.06
CA ASP A 50 8.07 -0.11 10.58
C ASP A 50 9.12 -0.39 9.51
N GLU A 51 10.04 0.54 9.29
CA GLU A 51 11.05 0.45 8.23
C GLU A 51 12.05 -0.70 8.41
N GLY A 52 12.19 -1.21 9.64
CA GLY A 52 13.03 -2.37 9.94
C GLY A 52 12.37 -3.73 9.68
N GLN A 53 11.09 -3.75 9.30
CA GLN A 53 10.35 -4.97 9.03
C GLN A 53 10.24 -5.24 7.52
N THR A 54 10.29 -6.51 7.17
CA THR A 54 9.95 -7.02 5.83
C THR A 54 8.83 -8.04 5.94
N LEU A 55 8.12 -8.28 4.84
CA LEU A 55 7.07 -9.30 4.77
C LEU A 55 7.63 -10.70 5.12
N GLU A 56 8.91 -10.98 4.85
CA GLU A 56 9.52 -12.26 5.23
C GLU A 56 9.87 -12.35 6.72
N SER A 57 10.22 -11.23 7.35
CA SER A 57 10.55 -11.18 8.79
C SER A 57 9.33 -11.34 9.70
N GLY A 58 8.13 -11.13 9.17
CA GLY A 58 6.86 -11.11 9.92
C GLY A 58 6.63 -9.81 10.69
N GLY A 59 5.49 -9.71 11.38
CA GLY A 59 5.11 -8.52 12.16
C GLY A 59 4.43 -7.40 11.35
N CYS A 60 4.31 -7.57 10.03
CA CYS A 60 3.58 -6.65 9.17
C CYS A 60 2.07 -6.89 9.25
N ALA A 61 1.28 -5.84 9.04
CA ALA A 61 -0.18 -5.94 9.05
C ALA A 61 -0.64 -6.73 7.83
N GLN A 62 -1.51 -7.73 8.04
CA GLN A 62 -2.15 -8.50 6.97
C GLN A 62 -3.64 -8.17 6.93
N ARG A 63 -4.19 -8.04 5.71
CA ARG A 63 -5.60 -7.75 5.48
C ARG A 63 -6.15 -8.70 4.44
N ALA A 64 -7.33 -9.23 4.69
CA ALA A 64 -8.09 -9.95 3.68
C ALA A 64 -8.64 -8.93 2.68
N THR A 65 -8.01 -8.84 1.51
CA THR A 65 -8.49 -8.02 0.40
C THR A 65 -9.04 -8.92 -0.69
N ALA A 66 -10.24 -8.61 -1.18
CA ALA A 66 -10.72 -9.23 -2.41
C ALA A 66 -9.87 -8.72 -3.57
N LEU A 67 -9.62 -9.57 -4.56
CA LEU A 67 -8.83 -9.19 -5.72
C LEU A 67 -9.64 -8.20 -6.58
N THR A 68 -9.16 -6.95 -6.68
CA THR A 68 -9.81 -5.92 -7.48
C THR A 68 -9.57 -6.19 -8.95
N GLU A 69 -10.65 -6.37 -9.72
CA GLU A 69 -10.56 -6.59 -11.16
C GLU A 69 -10.42 -5.28 -11.93
N LEU A 70 -9.55 -5.31 -12.95
CA LEU A 70 -9.36 -4.25 -13.92
C LEU A 70 -9.52 -4.84 -15.32
N PRO A 71 -10.60 -4.52 -16.03
CA PRO A 71 -10.75 -4.86 -17.44
C PRO A 71 -9.69 -4.14 -18.28
N VAL A 72 -8.98 -4.89 -19.12
CA VAL A 72 -7.93 -4.37 -19.99
C VAL A 72 -8.05 -4.91 -21.41
N ARG A 73 -7.82 -4.04 -22.39
CA ARG A 73 -7.71 -4.42 -23.80
C ARG A 73 -6.26 -4.75 -24.16
N PRO A 74 -6.02 -5.68 -25.10
CA PRO A 74 -4.66 -5.95 -25.58
C PRO A 74 -3.97 -4.67 -26.09
N GLY A 75 -2.77 -4.41 -25.60
CA GLY A 75 -1.98 -3.22 -25.98
C GLY A 75 -2.44 -1.91 -25.34
N GLU A 76 -3.41 -1.95 -24.43
CA GLU A 76 -3.86 -0.80 -23.67
C GLU A 76 -2.76 -0.28 -22.74
N ARG A 77 -2.72 1.05 -22.54
CA ARG A 77 -1.76 1.67 -21.62
C ARG A 77 -2.36 1.71 -20.22
N ILE A 78 -1.67 1.07 -19.28
CA ILE A 78 -2.02 1.03 -17.87
C ILE A 78 -1.10 2.00 -17.13
N GLY A 79 -1.66 2.79 -16.23
CA GLY A 79 -0.93 3.64 -15.30
C GLY A 79 -1.08 3.13 -13.87
N ILE A 80 0.02 3.09 -13.12
CA ILE A 80 0.02 2.78 -11.69
C ILE A 80 0.37 4.05 -10.95
N ASP A 81 -0.46 4.43 -9.99
CA ASP A 81 -0.28 5.58 -9.11
C ASP A 81 -0.12 5.09 -7.67
N VAL A 82 1.05 5.38 -7.11
CA VAL A 82 1.54 4.97 -5.80
C VAL A 82 1.77 6.22 -4.98
N ASP A 83 1.34 6.25 -3.72
CA ASP A 83 1.56 7.39 -2.84
C ASP A 83 3.05 7.78 -2.78
N GLY A 84 3.35 9.09 -2.75
CA GLY A 84 4.72 9.60 -2.80
C GLY A 84 5.62 9.05 -1.68
N GLU A 85 5.11 8.88 -0.46
CA GLU A 85 5.90 8.32 0.65
C GLU A 85 6.28 6.85 0.39
N LEU A 86 5.41 6.11 -0.30
CA LEU A 86 5.69 4.74 -0.72
C LEU A 86 6.64 4.70 -1.91
N ALA A 87 6.48 5.64 -2.84
CA ALA A 87 7.34 5.76 -4.02
C ALA A 87 8.79 6.07 -3.64
N ASP A 88 9.00 6.95 -2.65
CA ASP A 88 10.32 7.31 -2.14
C ASP A 88 11.08 6.11 -1.53
N ARG A 89 10.35 5.12 -0.99
CA ARG A 89 10.93 3.86 -0.47
C ARG A 89 11.37 2.92 -1.58
N GLY A 90 10.83 3.08 -2.78
CA GLY A 90 11.01 2.20 -3.91
C GLY A 90 9.96 1.09 -3.95
N TRP A 91 9.52 0.79 -5.16
CA TRP A 91 8.51 -0.23 -5.41
C TRP A 91 8.75 -0.94 -6.74
N GLN A 92 8.14 -2.09 -6.92
CA GLN A 92 8.29 -2.92 -8.10
C GLN A 92 6.93 -3.39 -8.58
N LEU A 93 6.82 -3.53 -9.89
CA LEU A 93 5.69 -4.15 -10.54
C LEU A 93 6.02 -5.62 -10.81
N VAL A 94 5.12 -6.53 -10.44
CA VAL A 94 5.21 -7.94 -10.78
C VAL A 94 3.94 -8.33 -11.51
N ILE A 95 4.07 -8.91 -12.70
CA ILE A 95 2.97 -9.49 -13.47
C ILE A 95 3.19 -10.98 -13.51
N SER A 96 2.20 -11.76 -13.09
CA SER A 96 2.24 -13.21 -13.14
C SER A 96 1.01 -13.78 -13.83
N ASP A 97 1.18 -14.92 -14.49
CA ASP A 97 0.08 -15.70 -15.04
C ASP A 97 -0.25 -16.83 -14.05
N PRO A 98 -1.45 -16.82 -13.42
CA PRO A 98 -1.85 -17.88 -12.50
C PRO A 98 -1.87 -19.28 -13.13
N ALA A 99 -2.03 -19.39 -14.45
CA ALA A 99 -2.00 -20.65 -15.18
C ALA A 99 -0.58 -21.08 -15.58
N ASP A 100 0.39 -20.17 -15.53
CA ASP A 100 1.78 -20.44 -15.92
C ASP A 100 2.77 -19.57 -15.11
N PRO A 101 3.18 -20.04 -13.91
CA PRO A 101 4.09 -19.28 -13.04
C PRO A 101 5.44 -18.94 -13.66
N GLN A 102 5.87 -19.66 -14.71
CA GLN A 102 7.12 -19.37 -15.43
C GLN A 102 7.03 -18.07 -16.24
N ARG A 103 5.81 -17.56 -16.51
CA ARG A 103 5.57 -16.27 -17.18
C ARG A 103 5.46 -15.09 -16.20
N THR A 104 6.13 -15.18 -15.05
CA THR A 104 6.25 -14.06 -14.11
C THR A 104 7.32 -13.08 -14.57
N GLN A 105 6.96 -11.80 -14.62
CA GLN A 105 7.87 -10.70 -14.97
C GLN A 105 7.85 -9.67 -13.85
N ALA A 106 9.02 -9.16 -13.47
CA ALA A 106 9.17 -8.10 -12.51
C ALA A 106 9.90 -6.91 -13.14
N SER A 107 9.52 -5.69 -12.77
CA SER A 107 10.26 -4.49 -13.11
C SER A 107 11.51 -4.33 -12.25
N ASP A 108 12.41 -3.46 -12.67
CA ASP A 108 13.37 -2.83 -11.75
C ASP A 108 12.64 -2.02 -10.67
N THR A 109 13.37 -1.59 -9.64
CA THR A 109 12.81 -0.70 -8.61
C THR A 109 12.50 0.67 -9.21
N ILE A 110 11.26 1.09 -9.02
CA ILE A 110 10.69 2.36 -9.45
C ILE A 110 10.64 3.28 -8.22
N THR A 111 11.02 4.54 -8.39
CA THR A 111 10.93 5.59 -7.35
C THR A 111 9.98 6.72 -7.74
N ASP A 112 9.44 6.69 -8.96
CA ASP A 112 8.38 7.60 -9.37
C ASP A 112 7.04 7.18 -8.78
N HIS A 113 6.20 8.15 -8.38
CA HIS A 113 4.85 7.89 -7.90
C HIS A 113 3.92 7.35 -9.01
N TYR A 114 4.21 7.68 -10.27
CA TYR A 114 3.43 7.24 -11.41
C TYR A 114 4.27 6.44 -12.41
N PHE A 115 3.82 5.24 -12.77
CA PHE A 115 4.48 4.38 -13.75
C PHE A 115 3.51 3.90 -14.83
N PRO A 116 3.72 4.29 -16.10
CA PRO A 116 2.93 3.78 -17.21
C PRO A 116 3.59 2.56 -17.87
N PHE A 117 2.81 1.53 -18.17
CA PHE A 117 3.24 0.37 -18.97
C PHE A 117 2.15 -0.07 -19.97
N THR A 118 2.53 -0.93 -20.90
CA THR A 118 1.59 -1.52 -21.87
C THR A 118 1.13 -2.87 -21.35
N ALA A 119 -0.19 -3.07 -21.30
CA ALA A 119 -0.80 -4.33 -20.89
C ALA A 119 -0.27 -5.48 -21.78
N PRO A 120 0.25 -6.58 -21.18
CA PRO A 120 0.58 -7.77 -21.96
C PRO A 120 -0.67 -8.40 -22.55
N GLY A 121 -0.51 -9.23 -23.58
CA GLY A 121 -1.63 -9.96 -24.17
C GLY A 121 -2.22 -10.96 -23.18
N ILE A 122 -3.54 -10.88 -22.97
CA ILE A 122 -4.31 -11.82 -22.14
C ILE A 122 -5.16 -12.67 -23.08
N ALA A 123 -5.12 -13.99 -22.89
CA ALA A 123 -5.96 -14.89 -23.68
C ALA A 123 -7.46 -14.61 -23.40
N PRO A 124 -8.37 -14.82 -24.36
CA PRO A 124 -9.81 -14.68 -24.13
C PRO A 124 -10.28 -15.52 -22.93
N GLY A 125 -10.96 -14.89 -21.97
CA GLY A 125 -11.38 -15.54 -20.72
C GLY A 125 -10.25 -15.82 -19.73
N GLY A 126 -9.03 -15.36 -20.01
CA GLY A 126 -7.88 -15.43 -19.11
C GLY A 126 -7.76 -14.20 -18.22
N GLN A 127 -6.85 -14.31 -17.25
CA GLN A 127 -6.47 -13.22 -16.36
C GLN A 127 -4.96 -13.24 -16.09
N LEU A 128 -4.41 -12.08 -15.73
CA LEU A 128 -3.08 -11.96 -15.15
C LEU A 128 -3.19 -11.32 -13.78
N LEU A 129 -2.27 -11.67 -12.88
CA LEU A 129 -2.15 -11.04 -11.57
C LEU A 129 -1.13 -9.92 -11.66
N LEU A 130 -1.59 -8.69 -11.40
CA LEU A 130 -0.76 -7.50 -11.25
C LEU A 130 -0.50 -7.28 -9.76
N THR A 131 0.75 -7.42 -9.35
CA THR A 131 1.19 -7.17 -7.98
C THR A 131 2.08 -5.94 -7.96
N VAL A 132 1.69 -4.94 -7.16
CA VAL A 132 2.58 -3.83 -6.79
C VAL A 132 3.20 -4.19 -5.46
N ARG A 133 4.52 -4.11 -5.34
CA ARG A 133 5.22 -4.37 -4.07
C ARG A 133 6.14 -3.22 -3.71
N THR A 134 6.02 -2.67 -2.50
CA THR A 134 7.07 -1.79 -1.98
C THR A 134 8.23 -2.65 -1.47
N VAL A 135 9.43 -2.10 -1.52
CA VAL A 135 10.64 -2.79 -1.08
C VAL A 135 11.45 -1.91 -0.13
N ASN A 136 12.38 -2.51 0.60
CA ASN A 136 13.40 -1.76 1.34
C ASN A 136 14.67 -1.55 0.48
N ALA A 137 15.71 -0.95 1.07
CA ALA A 137 16.99 -0.71 0.40
C ALA A 137 17.71 -2.00 -0.09
N GLU A 138 17.37 -3.16 0.48
CA GLU A 138 17.90 -4.48 0.09
C GLU A 138 16.98 -5.20 -0.92
N SER A 139 15.95 -4.51 -1.43
CA SER A 139 14.91 -5.07 -2.31
C SER A 139 14.01 -6.13 -1.65
N ALA A 140 13.99 -6.22 -0.32
CA ALA A 140 13.08 -7.10 0.40
C ALA A 140 11.66 -6.48 0.45
N PRO A 141 10.58 -7.23 0.19
CA PRO A 141 9.22 -6.71 0.17
C PRO A 141 8.77 -6.18 1.54
N THR A 142 8.14 -5.01 1.54
CA THR A 142 7.59 -4.35 2.73
C THR A 142 6.08 -4.10 2.62
N GLY A 143 5.51 -4.25 1.43
CA GLY A 143 4.09 -4.02 1.18
C GLY A 143 3.66 -4.67 -0.12
N GLU A 144 2.40 -5.07 -0.20
CA GLU A 144 1.86 -5.77 -1.37
C GLU A 144 0.40 -5.37 -1.66
N TRP A 145 0.13 -5.08 -2.94
CA TRP A 145 -1.20 -4.79 -3.49
C TRP A 145 -1.40 -5.68 -4.71
N GLN A 146 -2.62 -6.21 -4.89
CA GLN A 146 -2.93 -7.15 -5.96
C GLN A 146 -4.18 -6.71 -6.73
N PHE A 147 -4.10 -6.83 -8.06
CA PHE A 147 -5.19 -6.60 -8.99
C PHE A 147 -5.27 -7.76 -9.99
N ALA A 148 -6.48 -8.12 -10.41
CA ALA A 148 -6.69 -9.02 -11.53
C ALA A 148 -6.83 -8.20 -12.83
N LEU A 149 -5.91 -8.38 -13.77
CA LEU A 149 -6.08 -7.90 -15.13
C LEU A 149 -6.92 -8.92 -15.88
N VAL A 150 -8.13 -8.55 -16.27
CA VAL A 150 -9.06 -9.43 -16.99
C VAL A 150 -9.22 -8.94 -18.42
N ALA A 151 -9.25 -9.87 -19.37
CA ALA A 151 -9.45 -9.50 -20.77
C ALA A 151 -10.84 -8.86 -20.94
N ASP A 152 -10.88 -7.61 -21.42
CA ASP A 152 -12.13 -6.95 -21.81
C ASP A 152 -12.61 -7.57 -23.14
N SER A 153 -13.85 -8.05 -23.16
CA SER A 153 -14.45 -8.81 -24.28
C SER A 153 -15.05 -7.93 -25.36
#